data_AF-A0A3D9RSG3-F1
#
_entry.id   AF-A0A3D9RSG3-F1
#
_cell.length_a   1.000
_cell.length_b   1.000
_cell.length_c   1.000
_cell.angle_alpha   90.00
_cell.angle_beta   90.00
_cell.angle_gamma   90.00
#
_symmetry.space_group_name_H-M   'P 1'
#
loop_
_entity.id
_entity.type
_entity.pdbx_description
1 polymer ?
#
loop_
_entity_poly.entity_id
_entity_poly.type
_entity_poly.pdbx_seq_one_letter_code
_entity_poly.pdbx_strand_id
1 'polypeptide(L)' 'MRELVGHCQRCGKAVYCEDGFLNGAIVEGSGALICSDCAYPPKEAEGSESSE' A
#
# COMPACT_ATOMS: atom_id res chain seq x y z
N MET A 1 -5.97 2.54 14.89
CA MET A 1 -7.14 1.66 14.61
C MET A 1 -7.02 1.11 13.19
N ARG A 2 -7.31 -0.18 12.97
CA ARG A 2 -7.09 -0.84 11.67
C ARG A 2 -8.42 -1.26 11.05
N GLU A 3 -8.74 -0.71 9.90
CA GLU A 3 -9.94 -1.03 9.13
C GLU A 3 -9.57 -1.74 7.83
N LEU A 4 -10.25 -2.86 7.55
CA LEU A 4 -10.07 -3.56 6.28
C LEU A 4 -10.76 -2.78 5.17
N VAL A 5 -9.98 -2.27 4.21
CA VAL A 5 -10.49 -1.50 3.06
C VAL A 5 -10.84 -2.45 1.91
N GLY A 6 -10.05 -3.50 1.71
CA GLY A 6 -10.28 -4.46 0.64
C GLY A 6 -9.07 -5.36 0.40
N HIS A 7 -8.99 -5.94 -0.79
CA HIS A 7 -7.90 -6.83 -1.18
C HIS A 7 -7.17 -6.28 -2.41
N CYS A 8 -5.85 -6.44 -2.42
CA CYS A 8 -4.98 -6.05 -3.51
C CYS A 8 -5.35 -6.82 -4.78
N GLN A 9 -5.61 -6.09 -5.86
CA GLN A 9 -5.99 -6.67 -7.16
C GLN A 9 -4.85 -7.44 -7.84
N ARG A 10 -3.60 -7.30 -7.37
CA ARG A 10 -2.43 -8.02 -7.91
C ARG A 10 -2.12 -9.32 -7.17
N CYS A 11 -2.07 -9.28 -5.84
CA CYS A 11 -1.60 -10.41 -5.03
C CYS A 11 -2.66 -10.97 -4.06
N GLY A 12 -3.84 -10.34 -3.98
CA GLY A 12 -4.91 -10.75 -3.08
C GLY A 12 -4.67 -10.42 -1.60
N LYS A 13 -3.54 -9.81 -1.23
CA LYS A 13 -3.29 -9.38 0.16
C LYS A 13 -4.35 -8.38 0.62
N ALA A 14 -4.77 -8.52 1.88
CA ALA A 14 -5.67 -7.57 2.50
C ALA A 14 -4.97 -6.21 2.70
N VAL A 15 -5.65 -5.14 2.28
CA VAL A 15 -5.22 -3.75 2.40
C VAL A 15 -6.07 -3.08 3.46
N TYR A 16 -5.40 -2.36 4.35
CA TYR A 16 -6.02 -1.77 5.52
C TYR A 16 -5.75 -0.27 5.57
N CYS A 17 -6.71 0.48 6.10
CA CYS A 17 -6.47 1.82 6.61
C CYS A 17 -6.05 1.68 8.06
N GLU A 18 -4.84 2.10 8.38
CA GLU A 18 -4.27 2.08 9.73
C GLU A 18 -3.91 3.52 10.11
N ASP A 19 -4.50 4.00 11.20
CA ASP A 19 -4.24 5.34 11.75
C ASP A 19 -4.45 6.49 10.76
N GLY A 20 -5.43 6.34 9.86
CA GLY A 20 -5.76 7.31 8.82
C GLY A 20 -4.93 7.21 7.54
N PHE A 21 -4.00 6.24 7.48
CA PHE A 21 -3.16 5.97 6.32
C PHE A 21 -3.54 4.66 5.65
N LEU A 22 -3.65 4.66 4.32
CA LEU A 22 -3.89 3.47 3.53
C LEU A 22 -2.57 2.71 3.33
N ASN A 23 -2.51 1.45 3.77
CA ASN A 23 -1.38 0.54 3.52
C ASN A 23 -1.41 -0.02 2.08
N GLY A 24 -1.59 0.87 1.12
CA GLY A 24 -1.73 0.60 -0.29
C GLY A 24 -1.93 1.89 -1.09
N ALA A 25 -2.14 1.74 -2.39
CA ALA A 25 -2.38 2.82 -3.32
C ALA A 25 -3.61 2.51 -4.18
N ILE A 26 -4.35 3.55 -4.55
CA ILE A 26 -5.40 3.48 -5.57
C ILE A 26 -4.79 3.93 -6.90
N VAL A 27 -4.82 3.07 -7.92
CA VAL A 27 -4.29 3.39 -9.25
C VAL A 27 -5.27 4.34 -9.96
N GLU A 28 -4.83 5.57 -10.24
CA GLU A 28 -5.63 6.53 -11.01
C GLU A 28 -6.01 5.96 -12.38
N GLY A 29 -7.24 6.26 -12.82
CA GLY A 29 -7.82 5.77 -14.07
C GLY A 29 -8.58 4.43 -13.95
N SER A 30 -8.06 3.47 -13.20
CA SER A 30 -8.72 2.16 -12.99
C SER A 30 -9.46 2.06 -11.65
N GLY A 31 -9.06 2.85 -10.66
CA GLY A 31 -9.54 2.71 -9.28
C GLY A 31 -9.08 1.42 -8.59
N ALA A 32 -8.09 0.72 -9.16
CA ALA A 32 -7.63 -0.54 -8.62
C ALA A 32 -6.87 -0.35 -7.29
N LEU A 33 -7.26 -1.12 -6.27
CA LEU A 33 -6.59 -1.17 -4.97
C LEU A 33 -5.36 -2.07 -5.04
N ILE A 34 -4.19 -1.52 -4.74
CA ILE A 34 -2.90 -2.22 -4.79
C ILE A 34 -2.20 -2.06 -3.44
N CYS A 35 -1.70 -3.16 -2.85
CA CYS A 35 -0.95 -3.08 -1.59
C CYS A 35 0.43 -2.44 -1.78
N SER A 36 1.01 -1.91 -0.70
CA SER A 36 2.32 -1.23 -0.73
C SER A 36 3.42 -2.11 -1.32
N ASP A 37 3.44 -3.41 -1.01
CA ASP A 37 4.41 -4.36 -1.61
C ASP A 37 4.35 -4.41 -3.15
N CYS A 38 3.15 -4.29 -3.72
CA CYS A 38 2.94 -4.38 -5.16
C CYS A 38 3.07 -3.04 -5.87
N ALA A 39 2.83 -1.94 -5.15
CA ALA A 39 2.99 -0.57 -5.65
C ALA A 39 4.47 -0.15 -5.63
N TYR A 40 5.19 -0.51 -4.56
CA TYR A 40 6.60 -0.25 -4.34
C TYR A 40 7.32 -1.59 -4.17
N PRO A 41 7.49 -2.37 -5.25
CA PRO A 41 8.32 -3.56 -5.18
C PRO A 41 9.72 -3.13 -4.70
N PRO A 42 10.40 -3.95 -3.89
CA PRO A 42 11.76 -3.66 -3.46
C PRO A 42 12.63 -3.61 -4.73
N LYS A 43 12.85 -2.41 -5.26
CA LYS A 43 14.10 -2.12 -5.96
C LYS A 43 15.14 -2.06 -4.87
N GLU A 44 16.27 -2.73 -5.11
CA GLU A 44 17.40 -2.81 -4.21
C GLU A 44 17.64 -1.45 -3.50
N ALA A 45 17.80 -1.54 -2.18
CA ALA A 45 17.64 -0.47 -1.22
C ALA A 45 18.42 0.81 -1.54
N GLU A 46 17.71 1.94 -1.60
CA GLU A 46 18.31 3.27 -1.47
C GLU A 46 17.39 4.11 -0.55
N GLY A 47 17.84 4.40 0.67
CA GLY A 47 17.35 5.52 1.48
C GLY A 47 16.20 5.25 2.45
N SER A 48 16.54 4.81 3.66
CA SER A 48 15.80 5.23 4.86
C SER A 48 16.19 6.67 5.16
N GLU A 49 15.23 7.61 5.22
CA GLU A 49 15.42 8.94 5.81
C GLU A 49 14.23 9.17 6.77
N SER A 50 14.41 8.83 8.06
CA SER A 50 14.71 9.77 9.16
C SER A 50 13.46 10.55 9.60
N SER A 51 12.68 9.98 10.51
CA SER A 51 12.40 10.61 11.82
C SER A 51 13.37 11.74 12.22
N GLU A 52 12.84 12.94 12.36
CA GLU A 52 13.33 14.04 13.21
C GLU A 52 12.15 14.59 14.02
#